data_AF-A0A661PU20-F1
#
_entry.id   AF-A0A661PU20-F1
#
_cell.length_a   1.000
_cell.length_b   1.000
_cell.length_c   1.000
_cell.angle_alpha   90.00
_cell.angle_beta   90.00
_cell.angle_gamma   90.00
#
_symmetry.space_group_name_H-M   'P 1'
#
loop_
_entity.id
_entity.type
_entity.pdbx_description
1 polymer ?
#
loop_
_entity_poly.entity_id
_entity_poly.type
_entity_poly.pdbx_seq_one_letter_code
_entity_poly.pdbx_strand_id
1 'polypeptide(L)' 'MTLPIDDILPKLKATLATHQTVILQAPPGAGKTTRVPLALLGENWLDGQKILMLEPRRLAAT' A
#
# COMPACT_ATOMS: atom_id res chain seq x y z
N MET A 1 -12.42 6.71 11.88
CA MET A 1 -12.86 7.14 10.54
C MET A 1 -12.38 6.10 9.54
N THR A 2 -13.29 5.53 8.78
CA THR A 2 -13.00 4.56 7.71
C THR A 2 -12.55 5.30 6.46
N LEU A 3 -11.56 4.75 5.75
CA LEU A 3 -11.08 5.25 4.47
C LEU A 3 -11.47 4.26 3.36
N PRO A 4 -11.67 4.72 2.11
CA PRO A 4 -12.05 3.84 0.99
C PRO A 4 -11.09 2.66 0.77
N ILE A 5 -9.83 2.78 1.18
CA ILE A 5 -8.84 1.71 1.07
C ILE A 5 -9.11 0.54 2.04
N ASP A 6 -9.78 0.78 3.16
CA ASP A 6 -9.95 -0.25 4.20
C ASP A 6 -10.70 -1.48 3.66
N ASP A 7 -11.65 -1.27 2.74
CA ASP A 7 -12.44 -2.32 2.10
C ASP A 7 -11.62 -3.24 1.16
N ILE A 8 -10.51 -2.74 0.59
CA ILE A 8 -9.68 -3.52 -0.35
C ILE A 8 -8.47 -4.20 0.32
N LEU A 9 -8.13 -3.81 1.56
CA LEU A 9 -6.95 -4.35 2.26
C LEU A 9 -6.96 -5.89 2.38
N PRO A 10 -8.08 -6.58 2.70
CA PRO A 10 -8.07 -8.04 2.79
C PRO A 10 -7.72 -8.70 1.45
N LYS A 11 -8.28 -8.19 0.34
CA LYS A 11 -7.99 -8.70 -1.00
C LYS A 11 -6.54 -8.43 -1.41
N LEU A 12 -6.03 -7.24 -1.08
CA LEU A 12 -4.63 -6.87 -1.34
C LEU A 12 -3.66 -7.83 -0.63
N LYS A 13 -3.87 -8.11 0.66
CA LYS A 13 -3.06 -9.05 1.46
C LYS A 13 -3.06 -10.46 0.85
N ALA A 14 -4.25 -10.99 0.53
CA ALA A 14 -4.38 -12.31 -0.08
C ALA A 14 -3.67 -12.40 -1.44
N THR A 15 -3.71 -11.32 -2.23
CA THR A 15 -3.05 -11.28 -3.54
C THR A 15 -1.53 -11.24 -3.37
N LEU A 16 -0.99 -10.40 -2.48
CA LEU A 16 0.45 -10.31 -2.21
C LEU A 16 1.03 -11.57 -1.54
N ALA A 17 0.22 -12.35 -0.84
CA ALA A 17 0.65 -13.65 -0.31
C ALA A 17 0.93 -14.70 -1.40
N THR A 18 0.40 -14.50 -2.61
CA THR A 18 0.51 -15.46 -3.74
C THR A 18 1.18 -14.88 -4.97
N HIS A 19 1.26 -13.56 -5.08
CA HIS A 19 1.83 -12.82 -6.22
C HIS A 19 2.88 -11.82 -5.72
N GLN A 20 3.98 -11.71 -6.45
CA GLN A 20 5.07 -10.80 -6.09
C GLN A 20 4.75 -9.32 -6.38
N THR A 21 3.80 -9.06 -7.28
CA THR A 21 3.50 -7.70 -7.78
C THR A 21 2.00 -7.49 -7.87
N VAL A 22 1.53 -6.35 -7.38
CA VAL A 22 0.12 -5.91 -7.47
C VAL A 22 0.07 -4.46 -7.90
N ILE A 23 -0.85 -4.13 -8.81
CA ILE A 23 -1.19 -2.75 -9.14
C ILE A 23 -2.42 -2.36 -8.31
N LEU A 24 -2.25 -1.35 -7.45
CA LEU A 24 -3.32 -0.81 -6.63
C LEU A 24 -3.74 0.57 -7.17
N GLN A 25 -4.95 0.64 -7.72
CA GLN A 25 -5.56 1.89 -8.14
C GLN A 25 -6.58 2.36 -7.09
N ALA A 26 -6.41 3.58 -6.60
CA ALA A 26 -7.34 4.22 -5.67
C ALA A 26 -7.42 5.73 -5.94
N PRO A 27 -8.57 6.38 -5.73
CA PRO A 27 -8.71 7.83 -5.88
C PRO A 27 -7.73 8.63 -4.99
N PRO A 28 -7.43 9.90 -5.33
CA PRO A 28 -6.75 10.81 -4.42
C PRO A 28 -7.48 10.90 -3.07
N GLY A 29 -6.73 10.98 -1.97
CA GLY A 29 -7.31 11.01 -0.61
C GLY A 29 -7.83 9.67 -0.07
N ALA A 30 -7.81 8.58 -0.85
CA ALA A 30 -8.32 7.27 -0.41
C ALA A 30 -7.49 6.61 0.72
N GLY A 31 -6.34 7.18 1.09
CA GLY A 31 -5.47 6.63 2.15
C GLY A 31 -4.42 5.63 1.68
N LYS A 32 -4.22 5.46 0.36
CA LYS A 32 -3.30 4.46 -0.21
C LYS A 32 -1.87 4.52 0.37
N THR A 33 -1.28 5.71 0.47
CA THR A 33 0.09 5.89 0.97
C THR A 33 0.17 5.78 2.49
N THR A 34 -0.93 6.02 3.20
CA THR A 34 -0.94 6.04 4.66
C THR A 34 -1.32 4.69 5.27
N ARG A 35 -2.30 3.99 4.69
CA ARG A 35 -2.86 2.75 5.27
C ARG A 35 -2.25 1.47 4.72
N VAL A 36 -1.92 1.43 3.43
CA VAL A 36 -1.42 0.20 2.81
C VAL A 36 -0.13 -0.28 3.46
N PRO A 37 0.92 0.54 3.63
CA PRO A 37 2.16 0.07 4.26
C PRO A 37 1.91 -0.47 5.67
N LEU A 38 1.14 0.26 6.48
CA LEU A 38 0.80 -0.15 7.85
C LEU A 38 0.04 -1.47 7.91
N ALA A 39 -0.87 -1.70 6.97
CA ALA A 39 -1.64 -2.93 6.89
C ALA A 39 -0.78 -4.15 6.54
N LEU A 40 0.35 -3.95 5.83
CA LEU A 40 1.25 -5.02 5.40
C LEU A 40 2.33 -5.35 6.44
N LEU A 41 2.58 -4.48 7.44
CA LEU A 41 3.63 -4.68 8.45
C LEU A 41 3.50 -5.99 9.25
N GLY A 42 2.29 -6.55 9.36
CA GLY A 42 2.02 -7.79 10.10
C GLY A 42 1.97 -9.05 9.23
N GLU A 43 2.32 -8.99 7.95
CA GLU A 43 2.24 -10.14 7.05
C GLU A 43 3.50 -11.02 7.16
N ASN A 44 3.31 -12.34 7.24
CA ASN A 44 4.41 -13.30 7.40
C ASN A 44 5.46 -13.22 6.29
N TRP A 45 5.04 -12.90 5.06
CA TRP A 45 5.96 -12.78 3.92
C TRP A 45 6.85 -11.53 3.98
N LEU A 46 6.56 -10.59 4.89
CA LEU A 46 7.34 -9.38 5.13
C LEU A 46 8.21 -9.50 6.40
N ASP A 47 8.14 -10.61 7.15
CA ASP A 47 8.86 -10.74 8.41
C ASP A 47 10.38 -10.54 8.23
N GLY A 48 10.97 -9.74 9.13
CA GLY A 48 12.37 -9.31 9.06
C GLY A 48 12.74 -8.38 7.89
N GLN A 49 11.80 -8.02 7.01
CA GLN A 49 12.03 -7.16 5.84
C GLN A 49 11.57 -5.71 6.07
N LYS A 50 11.91 -4.82 5.13
CA LYS A 50 11.57 -3.40 5.18
C LYS A 50 10.67 -3.04 4.00
N ILE A 51 9.69 -2.16 4.26
CA ILE A 51 8.90 -1.54 3.19
C ILE A 51 9.65 -0.31 2.70
N LEU A 52 10.03 -0.30 1.43
CA LEU A 52 10.55 0.88 0.74
C LEU A 52 9.39 1.60 0.04
N MET A 53 9.11 2.83 0.47
CA MET A 53 8.12 3.69 -0.17
C MET A 53 8.81 4.71 -1.07
N LEU A 54 8.54 4.65 -2.37
CA LEU A 54 9.01 5.64 -3.32
C LEU A 54 7.89 6.63 -3.62
N GLU A 55 8.17 7.91 -3.47
CA GLU A 55 7.26 8.99 -3.88
C GLU A 55 7.86 9.76 -5.07
N PRO A 56 7.03 10.30 -5.98
CA PRO A 56 7.52 11.12 -7.07
C PRO A 56 8.33 12.30 -6.51
N ARG A 57 9.52 12.55 -7.06
CA ARG A 57 10.26 13.79 -6.78
C ARG A 57 9.34 14.95 -7.18
N ARG A 58 9.13 15.93 -6.29
CA ARG A 58 8.34 17.13 -6.63
C ARG A 58 8.86 17.72 -7.95
N LEU A 59 7.97 17.94 -8.91
CA LEU A 59 8.25 18.80 -10.05
C LEU A 59 8.55 20.19 -9.47
N ALA A 60 9.79 20.66 -9.63
CA ALA A 60 10.09 22.06 -9.44
C ALA A 60 9.28 22.81 -10.50
N ALA A 61 8.21 23.48 -10.07
CA ALA A 61 7.54 24.44 -10.93
C ALA A 61 8.48 25.62 -11.13
N THR A 62 8.90 25.84 -12.37
CA THR A 62 9.46 27.12 -12.85
C THR A 62 8.34 28.10 -13.14
#